data_AF-A0A521AXK7-F1
#
_entry.id   AF-A0A521AXK7-F1
#
_cell.length_a   1.000
_cell.length_b   1.000
_cell.length_c   1.000
_cell.angle_alpha   90.00
_cell.angle_beta   90.00
_cell.angle_gamma   90.00
#
_symmetry.space_group_name_H-M   'P 1'
#
loop_
_entity.id
_entity.type
_entity.pdbx_description
1 polymer ?
#
loop_
_entity_poly.entity_id
_entity_poly.type
_entity_poly.pdbx_seq_one_letter_code
_entity_poly.pdbx_strand_id
1 'polypeptide(L)'
;MEDNLKIYEKTIKKKHSFGSPKFTEEFRTALSKTVFIPIAEKTILKLDWDIVFKNENSIEAKRKVSSFGIDQYTEAITITYNHGNVEVKSESLGSEIWDNGRNSKRARLFIYAFKETENEFDKEALNELERETEKKNNWDDYIIPEDLPKPNEIRKKNFPILIVGGLLISLLLGFVVAELSIHFIYFIGVYEVLVGISISLLLKHLIKWSNFTEIPKIEYLLIGMIFLIYLSNQYFQMEIILNENNYERISFFEFLKIRFEEGLTIKTLNTGWIGLIISWIIQLVLTYYVALLRVVSVVTTYQLEKIPVEVLDFTTYYFVKGKSETEVRNELSQKGWTANENQDEVFEALGAVYGKIELIRLK
;
A
#
# COMPACT_ATOMS: atom_id res chain seq x y z
N MET A 1 -17.76 13.56 -11.70
CA MET A 1 -17.71 13.77 -13.17
C MET A 1 -18.83 14.68 -13.63
N GLU A 2 -18.51 15.66 -14.48
CA GLU A 2 -19.44 16.63 -15.08
C GLU A 2 -20.46 15.98 -16.04
N ASP A 3 -21.61 16.63 -16.25
CA ASP A 3 -22.74 16.03 -16.98
C ASP A 3 -22.54 15.97 -18.50
N ASN A 4 -21.84 16.94 -19.10
CA ASN A 4 -21.41 16.90 -20.51
C ASN A 4 -20.53 15.68 -20.80
N LEU A 5 -19.56 15.38 -19.92
CA LEU A 5 -18.65 14.24 -20.05
C LEU A 5 -19.42 12.91 -19.94
N LYS A 6 -20.42 12.82 -19.06
CA LYS A 6 -21.33 11.64 -18.97
C LYS A 6 -22.11 11.41 -20.25
N ILE A 7 -22.56 12.48 -20.92
CA ILE A 7 -23.30 12.39 -22.18
C ILE A 7 -22.37 11.93 -23.29
N TYR A 8 -21.20 12.55 -23.43
CA TYR A 8 -20.22 12.17 -24.44
C TYR A 8 -19.77 10.72 -24.27
N GLU A 9 -19.54 10.26 -23.03
CA GLU A 9 -19.20 8.87 -22.72
C GLU A 9 -20.08 7.86 -23.47
N LYS A 10 -21.40 8.12 -23.53
CA LYS A 10 -22.38 7.21 -24.13
C LYS A 10 -22.24 7.11 -25.66
N THR A 11 -21.65 8.12 -26.29
CA THR A 11 -21.45 8.20 -27.75
C THR A 11 -20.14 7.57 -28.22
N ILE A 12 -19.21 7.28 -27.31
CA ILE A 12 -17.89 6.74 -27.65
C ILE A 12 -18.02 5.34 -28.24
N LYS A 13 -17.52 5.18 -29.47
CA LYS A 13 -17.42 3.86 -30.11
C LYS A 13 -16.42 3.00 -29.34
N LYS A 14 -16.86 1.81 -28.93
CA LYS A 14 -16.05 0.85 -28.20
C LYS A 14 -15.16 0.04 -29.14
N LYS A 15 -13.94 -0.26 -28.69
CA LYS A 15 -13.05 -1.25 -29.31
C LYS A 15 -12.76 -2.33 -28.30
N HIS A 16 -13.13 -3.57 -28.62
CA HIS A 16 -12.95 -4.73 -27.75
C HIS A 16 -11.51 -5.24 -27.83
N SER A 17 -11.00 -5.81 -26.74
CA SER A 17 -9.73 -6.54 -26.71
C SER A 17 -9.87 -7.88 -25.99
N PHE A 18 -9.12 -8.88 -26.45
CA PHE A 18 -9.06 -10.22 -25.87
C PHE A 18 -7.62 -10.53 -25.46
N GLY A 19 -7.43 -11.20 -24.31
CA GLY A 19 -6.12 -11.68 -23.84
C GLY A 19 -5.28 -10.65 -23.08
N SER A 20 -5.43 -9.35 -23.39
CA SER A 20 -4.90 -8.26 -22.57
C SER A 20 -5.97 -7.15 -22.45
N PRO A 21 -6.56 -6.93 -21.26
CA PRO A 21 -7.55 -5.87 -21.05
C PRO A 21 -6.83 -4.52 -20.91
N LYS A 22 -6.01 -4.19 -21.92
CA LYS A 22 -5.22 -2.96 -22.01
C LYS A 22 -5.54 -2.32 -23.35
N PHE A 23 -5.74 -1.01 -23.34
CA PHE A 23 -5.95 -0.23 -24.54
C PHE A 23 -5.10 1.02 -24.49
N THR A 24 -4.40 1.29 -25.58
CA THR A 24 -3.55 2.47 -25.73
C THR A 24 -4.03 3.27 -26.94
N GLU A 25 -4.14 4.58 -26.77
CA GLU A 25 -4.45 5.52 -27.84
C GLU A 25 -3.58 6.77 -27.69
N GLU A 26 -3.06 7.24 -28.81
CA GLU A 26 -2.16 8.38 -28.85
C GLU A 26 -2.87 9.60 -29.45
N PHE A 27 -2.55 10.78 -28.94
CA PHE A 27 -2.97 12.04 -29.55
C PHE A 27 -1.86 13.09 -29.45
N ARG A 28 -1.95 14.14 -30.28
CA ARG A 28 -0.99 15.25 -30.26
C ARG A 28 -1.58 16.45 -29.52
N THR A 29 -0.71 17.17 -28.81
CA THR A 29 -1.00 18.43 -28.13
C THR A 29 0.10 19.45 -28.45
N ALA A 30 -0.23 20.73 -28.40
CA ALA A 30 0.72 21.83 -28.56
C ALA A 30 1.30 22.31 -27.22
N LEU A 31 0.88 21.72 -26.11
CA LEU A 31 1.33 22.05 -24.77
C LEU A 31 2.81 21.71 -24.57
N SER A 32 3.51 22.55 -23.80
CA SER A 32 4.86 22.26 -23.33
C SER A 32 4.84 21.15 -22.27
N LYS A 33 6.00 20.52 -22.04
CA LYS A 33 6.16 19.45 -21.05
C LYS A 33 5.75 19.91 -19.64
N THR A 34 6.07 21.15 -19.31
CA THR A 34 5.84 21.82 -18.02
C THR A 34 4.35 21.99 -17.72
N VAL A 35 3.54 22.41 -18.70
CA VAL A 35 2.08 22.64 -18.49
C VAL A 35 1.22 21.41 -18.72
N PHE A 36 1.76 20.40 -19.41
CA PHE A 36 1.03 19.17 -19.71
C PHE A 36 0.50 18.47 -18.46
N ILE A 37 1.36 18.22 -17.47
CA ILE A 37 0.99 17.49 -16.24
C ILE A 37 -0.09 18.24 -15.44
N PRO A 38 0.01 19.56 -15.18
CA PRO A 38 -1.06 20.34 -14.55
C PRO A 38 -2.42 20.24 -15.26
N ILE A 39 -2.44 20.28 -16.61
CA ILE A 39 -3.67 20.17 -17.39
C ILE A 39 -4.23 18.76 -17.32
N ALA A 40 -3.37 17.75 -17.38
CA ALA A 40 -3.77 16.35 -17.18
C ALA A 40 -4.31 16.11 -15.76
N GLU A 41 -3.71 16.70 -14.73
CA GLU A 41 -4.17 16.68 -13.33
C GLU A 41 -5.58 17.28 -13.21
N LYS A 42 -5.82 18.48 -13.78
CA LYS A 42 -7.17 19.08 -13.83
C LYS A 42 -8.18 18.20 -14.56
N THR A 43 -7.76 17.58 -15.67
CA THR A 43 -8.61 16.67 -16.45
C THR A 43 -9.01 15.43 -15.64
N ILE A 44 -8.06 14.83 -14.92
CA ILE A 44 -8.31 13.65 -14.06
C ILE A 44 -9.29 13.99 -12.95
N LEU A 45 -9.13 15.15 -12.32
CA LEU A 45 -10.03 15.62 -11.27
C LEU A 45 -11.46 15.84 -11.81
N LYS A 46 -11.63 16.43 -13.01
CA LYS A 46 -12.94 16.55 -13.67
C LYS A 46 -13.61 15.21 -13.94
N LEU A 47 -12.82 14.20 -14.26
CA LEU A 47 -13.29 12.83 -14.47
C LEU A 47 -13.64 12.10 -13.16
N ASP A 48 -13.31 12.68 -12.00
CA ASP A 48 -13.55 12.10 -10.66
C ASP A 48 -12.74 10.81 -10.43
N TRP A 49 -11.45 10.89 -10.78
CA TRP A 49 -10.47 9.83 -10.61
C TRP A 49 -9.40 10.28 -9.61
N ASP A 50 -8.86 9.31 -8.86
CA ASP A 50 -7.83 9.58 -7.86
C ASP A 50 -6.45 9.52 -8.51
N ILE A 51 -5.67 10.60 -8.42
CA ILE A 51 -4.28 10.61 -8.88
C ILE A 51 -3.44 9.78 -7.91
N VAL A 52 -2.81 8.73 -8.44
CA VAL A 52 -2.00 7.80 -7.63
C VAL A 52 -0.50 7.98 -7.85
N PHE A 53 -0.11 8.55 -8.99
CA PHE A 53 1.28 8.82 -9.32
C PHE A 53 1.39 10.00 -10.29
N LYS A 54 2.41 10.83 -10.11
CA LYS A 54 2.80 11.84 -11.08
C LYS A 54 4.31 12.04 -11.08
N ASN A 55 4.87 12.21 -12.26
CA ASN A 55 6.23 12.69 -12.48
C ASN A 55 6.23 13.71 -13.63
N GLU A 56 7.40 14.14 -14.09
CA GLU A 56 7.52 15.17 -15.12
C GLU A 56 6.91 14.82 -16.48
N ASN A 57 6.80 13.52 -16.82
CA ASN A 57 6.38 13.05 -18.14
C ASN A 57 5.12 12.18 -18.08
N SER A 58 4.66 11.79 -16.90
CA SER A 58 3.60 10.80 -16.75
C SER A 58 2.76 11.06 -15.52
N ILE A 59 1.47 10.82 -15.67
CA ILE A 59 0.50 10.86 -14.59
C ILE A 59 -0.36 9.60 -14.66
N GLU A 60 -0.57 8.98 -13.51
CA GLU A 60 -1.39 7.79 -13.36
C GLU A 60 -2.54 8.10 -12.40
N ALA A 61 -3.74 7.72 -12.81
CA ALA A 61 -4.93 7.84 -11.99
C ALA A 61 -5.68 6.52 -11.94
N LYS A 62 -6.30 6.25 -10.80
CA LYS A 62 -7.13 5.08 -10.57
C LYS A 62 -8.55 5.51 -10.25
N ARG A 63 -9.51 4.73 -10.75
CA ARG A 63 -10.90 4.93 -10.42
C ARG A 63 -11.27 4.11 -9.21
N LYS A 64 -11.76 4.79 -8.19
CA LYS A 64 -12.27 4.21 -6.96
C LYS A 64 -13.74 3.82 -7.13
N VAL A 65 -14.08 2.59 -6.77
CA VAL A 65 -15.46 2.12 -6.69
C VAL A 65 -15.73 1.67 -5.27
N SER A 66 -16.68 2.33 -4.62
CA SER A 66 -17.16 1.94 -3.30
C SER A 66 -18.27 0.90 -3.46
N SER A 67 -18.05 -0.32 -2.99
CA SER A 67 -19.06 -1.37 -2.97
C SER A 67 -19.12 -1.98 -1.57
N PHE A 68 -20.31 -2.04 -0.97
CA PHE A 68 -20.51 -2.55 0.40
C PHE A 68 -19.59 -1.92 1.47
N GLY A 69 -19.27 -0.63 1.34
CA GLY A 69 -18.40 0.09 2.29
C GLY A 69 -16.91 -0.23 2.16
N ILE A 70 -16.51 -1.03 1.17
CA ILE A 70 -15.12 -1.28 0.82
C ILE A 70 -14.79 -0.47 -0.44
N ASP A 71 -13.76 0.35 -0.30
CA ASP A 71 -13.21 1.14 -1.38
C ASP A 71 -12.14 0.35 -2.12
N GLN A 72 -12.34 0.10 -3.41
CA GLN A 72 -11.35 -0.62 -4.22
C GLN A 72 -11.10 0.09 -5.54
N TYR A 73 -9.83 0.14 -5.96
CA TYR A 73 -9.47 0.56 -7.29
C TYR A 73 -9.73 -0.57 -8.29
N THR A 74 -10.49 -0.28 -9.33
CA THR A 74 -10.89 -1.30 -10.33
C THR A 74 -10.24 -1.05 -11.69
N GLU A 75 -9.83 0.19 -11.95
CA GLU A 75 -9.45 0.68 -13.27
C GLU A 75 -8.29 1.66 -13.12
N ALA A 76 -7.35 1.64 -14.06
CA ALA A 76 -6.24 2.58 -14.12
C ALA A 76 -6.14 3.23 -15.51
N ILE A 77 -5.66 4.48 -15.51
CA ILE A 77 -5.26 5.20 -16.71
C ILE A 77 -3.87 5.78 -16.46
N THR A 78 -2.95 5.50 -17.36
CA THR A 78 -1.60 6.06 -17.38
C THR A 78 -1.50 6.94 -18.59
N ILE A 79 -1.11 8.19 -18.39
CA ILE A 79 -0.90 9.15 -19.45
C ILE A 79 0.57 9.50 -19.48
N THR A 80 1.19 9.39 -20.65
CA THR A 80 2.62 9.63 -20.84
C THR A 80 2.82 10.65 -21.95
N TYR A 81 3.52 11.73 -21.64
CA TYR A 81 3.89 12.78 -22.58
C TYR A 81 5.29 12.53 -23.13
N ASN A 82 5.41 12.61 -24.45
CA ASN A 82 6.65 12.50 -25.18
C ASN A 82 6.67 13.53 -26.31
N HIS A 83 7.23 14.71 -26.02
CA HIS A 83 7.50 15.78 -26.99
C HIS A 83 6.31 16.13 -27.91
N GLY A 84 5.15 16.39 -27.32
CA GLY A 84 3.92 16.75 -28.03
C GLY A 84 3.08 15.56 -28.48
N ASN A 85 3.59 14.33 -28.36
CA ASN A 85 2.80 13.10 -28.47
C ASN A 85 2.41 12.61 -27.08
N VAL A 86 1.12 12.32 -26.87
CA VAL A 86 0.58 11.87 -25.59
C VAL A 86 0.03 10.47 -25.77
N GLU A 87 0.59 9.52 -25.06
CA GLU A 87 0.10 8.15 -24.98
C GLU A 87 -0.87 8.03 -23.81
N VAL A 88 -2.09 7.60 -24.07
CA VAL A 88 -3.11 7.32 -23.06
C VAL A 88 -3.36 5.83 -23.01
N LYS A 89 -2.86 5.19 -21.96
CA LYS A 89 -3.03 3.76 -21.71
C LYS A 89 -4.09 3.57 -20.62
N SER A 90 -5.15 2.81 -20.91
CA SER A 90 -6.13 2.38 -19.91
C SER A 90 -6.06 0.87 -19.72
N GLU A 91 -6.09 0.43 -18.47
CA GLU A 91 -6.12 -0.99 -18.10
C GLU A 91 -7.11 -1.25 -16.97
N SER A 92 -7.65 -2.47 -16.95
CA SER A 92 -8.49 -2.94 -15.84
C SER A 92 -7.60 -3.69 -14.85
N LEU A 93 -7.78 -3.43 -13.54
CA LEU A 93 -6.92 -3.98 -12.48
C LEU A 93 -7.37 -5.38 -12.01
N GLY A 94 -8.55 -5.84 -12.46
CA GLY A 94 -9.05 -7.19 -12.21
C GLY A 94 -8.46 -8.25 -13.15
N SER A 95 -8.72 -9.52 -12.85
CA SER A 95 -8.31 -10.68 -13.66
C SER A 95 -9.21 -10.92 -14.89
N GLU A 96 -9.74 -9.86 -15.50
CA GLU A 96 -10.64 -9.93 -16.64
C GLU A 96 -9.85 -10.29 -17.92
N ILE A 97 -10.18 -11.42 -18.56
CA ILE A 97 -9.51 -11.87 -19.80
C ILE A 97 -10.09 -11.16 -21.04
N TRP A 98 -11.26 -10.54 -20.90
CA TRP A 98 -11.99 -9.88 -21.98
C TRP A 98 -12.35 -8.44 -21.60
N ASP A 99 -11.95 -7.49 -22.43
CA ASP A 99 -12.43 -6.11 -22.35
C ASP A 99 -13.55 -5.89 -23.37
N ASN A 100 -14.76 -5.66 -22.89
CA ASN A 100 -15.92 -5.30 -23.70
C ASN A 100 -15.87 -3.82 -24.16
N GLY A 101 -14.68 -3.34 -24.51
CA GLY A 101 -14.35 -1.97 -24.91
C GLY A 101 -14.58 -0.90 -23.86
N ARG A 102 -14.41 -1.26 -22.58
CA ARG A 102 -14.38 -0.34 -21.44
C ARG A 102 -13.07 0.46 -21.44
N ASN A 103 -11.92 -0.17 -21.65
CA ASN A 103 -10.63 0.55 -21.62
C ASN A 103 -10.54 1.56 -22.78
N SER A 104 -11.00 1.18 -23.98
CA SER A 104 -11.08 2.10 -25.12
C SER A 104 -12.04 3.26 -24.93
N LYS A 105 -13.16 3.02 -24.23
CA LYS A 105 -14.08 4.08 -23.83
C LYS A 105 -13.40 5.08 -22.89
N ARG A 106 -12.68 4.59 -21.86
CA ARG A 106 -12.00 5.43 -20.86
C ARG A 106 -10.87 6.25 -21.47
N ALA A 107 -10.00 5.64 -22.29
CA ALA A 107 -8.92 6.36 -22.95
C ALA A 107 -9.46 7.50 -23.85
N ARG A 108 -10.50 7.22 -24.65
CA ARG A 108 -11.14 8.23 -25.51
C ARG A 108 -11.86 9.32 -24.75
N LEU A 109 -12.49 8.97 -23.62
CA LEU A 109 -13.12 9.93 -22.72
C LEU A 109 -12.07 10.88 -22.15
N PHE A 110 -10.93 10.35 -21.70
CA PHE A 110 -9.83 11.17 -21.23
C PHE A 110 -9.32 12.10 -22.32
N ILE A 111 -9.07 11.61 -23.53
CA ILE A 111 -8.59 12.44 -24.64
C ILE A 111 -9.57 13.58 -24.95
N TYR A 112 -10.88 13.30 -24.90
CA TYR A 112 -11.91 14.32 -25.11
C TYR A 112 -11.91 15.36 -23.98
N ALA A 113 -11.96 14.91 -22.72
CA ALA A 113 -11.94 15.78 -21.54
C ALA A 113 -10.65 16.61 -21.45
N PHE A 114 -9.53 16.05 -21.89
CA PHE A 114 -8.24 16.72 -21.95
C PHE A 114 -8.29 17.87 -22.96
N LYS A 115 -8.82 17.62 -24.17
CA LYS A 115 -8.97 18.68 -25.18
C LYS A 115 -9.94 19.77 -24.76
N GLU A 116 -11.05 19.42 -24.10
CA GLU A 116 -11.95 20.43 -23.51
C GLU A 116 -11.22 21.26 -22.46
N THR A 117 -10.46 20.61 -21.56
CA THR A 117 -9.70 21.30 -20.52
C THR A 117 -8.56 22.14 -21.10
N GLU A 118 -7.87 21.68 -22.13
CA GLU A 118 -6.84 22.43 -22.86
C GLU A 118 -7.43 23.70 -23.49
N ASN A 119 -8.63 23.61 -24.07
CA ASN A 119 -9.31 24.75 -24.70
C ASN A 119 -9.84 25.79 -23.71
N GLU A 120 -9.92 25.48 -22.41
CA GLU A 120 -10.30 26.46 -21.37
C GLU A 120 -9.17 27.44 -21.06
N PHE A 121 -7.93 27.15 -21.47
CA PHE A 121 -6.79 28.02 -21.24
C PHE A 121 -6.48 28.81 -22.50
N ASP A 122 -6.50 30.13 -22.37
CA ASP A 122 -5.88 30.99 -23.37
C ASP A 122 -4.35 30.96 -23.23
N LYS A 123 -3.67 31.58 -24.19
CA LYS A 123 -2.20 31.60 -24.25
C LYS A 123 -1.58 32.27 -23.02
N GLU A 124 -2.24 33.27 -22.44
CA GLU A 124 -1.76 33.98 -21.25
C GLU A 124 -1.88 33.10 -20.00
N ALA A 125 -3.00 32.40 -19.83
CA ALA A 125 -3.24 31.44 -18.77
C ALA A 125 -2.31 30.23 -18.86
N LEU A 126 -2.00 29.75 -20.07
CA LEU A 126 -0.99 28.69 -20.27
C LEU A 126 0.41 29.15 -19.84
N ASN A 127 0.81 30.37 -20.20
CA ASN A 127 2.11 30.91 -19.80
C ASN A 127 2.19 31.13 -18.28
N GLU A 128 1.12 31.60 -17.63
CA GLU A 128 1.13 31.75 -16.17
C GLU A 128 1.14 30.38 -15.48
N LEU A 129 0.39 29.40 -15.99
CA LEU A 129 0.43 28.02 -15.50
C LEU A 129 1.83 27.41 -15.66
N GLU A 130 2.52 27.72 -16.77
CA GLU A 130 3.91 27.32 -17.00
C GLU A 130 4.81 27.92 -15.92
N ARG A 131 4.71 29.22 -15.66
CA ARG A 131 5.50 29.91 -14.62
C ARG A 131 5.19 29.40 -13.22
N GLU A 132 3.93 29.13 -12.89
CA GLU A 132 3.55 28.56 -11.59
C GLU A 132 4.08 27.13 -11.42
N THR A 133 4.03 26.33 -12.48
CA THR A 133 4.50 24.94 -12.45
C THR A 133 6.01 24.88 -12.39
N GLU A 134 6.69 25.76 -13.14
CA GLU A 134 8.12 25.97 -13.02
C GLU A 134 8.47 26.39 -11.60
N LYS A 135 7.82 27.38 -10.98
CA LYS A 135 8.08 27.73 -9.57
C LYS A 135 7.89 26.57 -8.59
N LYS A 136 6.91 25.70 -8.80
CA LYS A 136 6.64 24.54 -7.91
C LYS A 136 7.66 23.42 -8.07
N ASN A 137 8.07 23.14 -9.30
CA ASN A 137 9.03 22.07 -9.59
C ASN A 137 10.48 22.57 -9.51
N ASN A 138 10.67 23.87 -9.66
CA ASN A 138 11.95 24.52 -9.55
C ASN A 138 12.25 24.81 -8.09
N TRP A 139 12.96 23.87 -7.48
CA TRP A 139 13.57 24.05 -6.19
C TRP A 139 14.60 25.19 -6.17
N ASP A 140 15.03 25.78 -7.30
CA ASP A 140 15.90 26.97 -7.32
C ASP A 140 15.34 28.15 -6.53
N ASP A 141 14.01 28.32 -6.49
CA ASP A 141 13.33 29.38 -5.74
C ASP A 141 12.95 28.94 -4.30
N TYR A 142 13.37 27.75 -3.87
CA TYR A 142 13.12 27.27 -2.50
C TYR A 142 13.80 28.20 -1.49
N ILE A 143 13.00 28.84 -0.65
CA ILE A 143 13.50 29.68 0.43
C ILE A 143 13.92 28.76 1.56
N ILE A 144 15.23 28.59 1.71
CA ILE A 144 15.80 27.81 2.81
C ILE A 144 15.37 28.48 4.13
N PRO A 145 14.58 27.81 4.98
CA PRO A 145 14.12 28.40 6.22
C PRO A 145 15.32 28.73 7.13
N GLU A 146 15.23 29.86 7.83
CA GLU A 146 16.27 30.28 8.77
C GLU A 146 16.42 29.26 9.90
N ASP A 147 15.29 28.77 10.42
CA ASP A 147 15.22 27.76 11.46
C ASP A 147 14.35 26.57 11.03
N LEU A 148 14.72 25.37 11.47
CA LEU A 148 13.87 24.19 11.34
C LEU A 148 13.13 23.91 12.66
N PRO A 149 11.93 23.30 12.62
CA PRO A 149 11.31 22.74 13.82
C PRO A 149 12.29 21.82 14.55
N LYS A 150 12.33 21.92 15.87
CA LYS A 150 13.28 21.13 16.67
C LYS A 150 12.95 19.64 16.60
N PRO A 151 13.97 18.76 16.62
CA PRO A 151 13.73 17.33 16.69
C PRO A 151 12.96 16.96 17.95
N ASN A 152 12.12 15.94 17.83
CA ASN A 152 11.48 15.30 18.97
C ASN A 152 12.53 14.67 19.90
N GLU A 153 12.17 14.41 21.16
CA GLU A 153 13.05 13.74 22.10
C GLU A 153 13.44 12.34 21.58
N ILE A 154 14.75 12.05 21.61
CA ILE A 154 15.30 10.78 21.12
C ILE A 154 14.75 9.63 21.98
N ARG A 155 13.94 8.77 21.37
CA ARG A 155 13.46 7.53 21.99
C ARG A 155 14.31 6.37 21.51
N LYS A 156 14.95 5.66 22.43
CA LYS A 156 15.80 4.50 22.07
C LYS A 156 14.95 3.37 21.47
N LYS A 157 15.37 2.88 20.30
CA LYS A 157 14.80 1.69 19.64
C LYS A 157 14.93 0.48 20.58
N ASN A 158 13.81 -0.20 20.88
CA ASN A 158 13.79 -1.31 21.85
C ASN A 158 13.12 -2.57 21.27
N PHE A 159 13.88 -3.32 20.48
CA PHE A 159 13.42 -4.57 19.87
C PHE A 159 12.96 -5.65 20.88
N PRO A 160 13.58 -5.82 22.07
CA PRO A 160 13.08 -6.77 23.08
C PRO A 160 11.61 -6.58 23.46
N ILE A 161 11.10 -5.34 23.53
CA ILE A 161 9.67 -5.08 23.79
C ILE A 161 8.79 -5.72 22.70
N LEU A 162 9.21 -5.63 21.43
CA LEU A 162 8.51 -6.25 20.31
C LEU A 162 8.55 -7.78 20.39
N ILE A 163 9.67 -8.38 20.79
CA ILE A 163 9.78 -9.85 20.94
C ILE A 163 8.83 -10.34 22.03
N VAL A 164 8.91 -9.75 23.23
CA VAL A 164 8.09 -10.17 24.38
C VAL A 164 6.61 -9.92 24.10
N GLY A 165 6.26 -8.73 23.58
CA GLY A 165 4.89 -8.40 23.22
C GLY A 165 4.37 -9.29 22.08
N GLY A 166 5.20 -9.58 21.08
CA GLY A 166 4.86 -10.48 19.97
C GLY A 166 4.60 -11.91 20.44
N LEU A 167 5.40 -12.43 21.38
CA LEU A 167 5.16 -13.73 22.02
C LEU A 167 3.79 -13.77 22.71
N LEU A 168 3.49 -12.78 23.55
CA LEU A 168 2.22 -12.70 24.28
C LEU A 168 1.01 -12.60 23.33
N ILE A 169 1.11 -11.74 22.30
CA ILE A 169 0.07 -11.62 21.26
C ILE A 169 -0.13 -12.95 20.55
N SER A 170 0.96 -13.66 20.23
CA SER A 170 0.88 -14.91 19.48
C SER A 170 0.15 -16.01 20.26
N LEU A 171 0.47 -16.14 21.56
CA LEU A 171 -0.22 -17.09 22.44
C LEU A 171 -1.69 -16.73 22.61
N LEU A 172 -2.01 -15.44 22.82
CA LEU A 172 -3.39 -14.97 22.95
C LEU A 172 -4.20 -15.23 21.68
N LEU A 173 -3.67 -14.88 20.51
CA LEU A 173 -4.34 -15.12 19.24
C LEU A 173 -4.46 -16.62 18.93
N GLY A 174 -3.44 -17.42 19.26
CA GLY A 174 -3.53 -18.87 19.13
C GLY A 174 -4.70 -19.46 19.94
N PHE A 175 -4.88 -19.01 21.18
CA PHE A 175 -6.01 -19.41 22.01
C PHE A 175 -7.35 -18.96 21.43
N VAL A 176 -7.48 -17.69 21.04
CA VAL A 176 -8.72 -17.16 20.44
C VAL A 176 -9.09 -17.90 19.16
N VAL A 177 -8.13 -18.19 18.30
CA VAL A 177 -8.36 -18.95 17.06
C VAL A 177 -8.78 -20.38 17.38
N ALA A 178 -8.21 -21.03 18.39
CA ALA A 178 -8.58 -22.37 18.81
C ALA A 178 -10.04 -22.43 19.27
N GLU A 179 -10.41 -21.54 20.20
CA GLU A 179 -11.77 -21.43 20.73
C GLU A 179 -12.80 -21.22 19.62
N LEU A 180 -12.51 -20.28 18.70
CA LEU A 180 -13.39 -19.98 17.58
C LEU A 180 -13.45 -21.10 16.54
N SER A 181 -12.39 -21.88 16.38
CA SER A 181 -12.35 -22.98 15.39
C SER A 181 -13.11 -24.21 15.85
N ILE A 182 -13.23 -24.42 17.17
CA ILE A 182 -13.97 -25.54 17.76
C ILE A 182 -15.47 -25.21 17.82
N HIS A 183 -15.81 -24.00 18.26
CA HIS A 183 -17.20 -23.63 18.52
C HIS A 183 -17.95 -23.06 17.30
N PHE A 184 -17.22 -22.59 16.29
CA PHE A 184 -17.83 -21.98 15.10
C PHE A 184 -17.35 -22.66 13.81
N ILE A 185 -18.10 -22.42 12.73
CA ILE A 185 -17.73 -22.91 11.41
C ILE A 185 -16.48 -22.19 10.94
N TYR A 186 -15.38 -22.93 10.85
CA TYR A 186 -14.13 -22.43 10.33
C TYR A 186 -14.18 -22.26 8.80
N PHE A 187 -14.02 -21.02 8.32
CA PHE A 187 -14.00 -20.70 6.89
C PHE A 187 -12.57 -20.33 6.47
N ILE A 188 -11.94 -21.21 5.69
CA ILE A 188 -10.59 -21.01 5.15
C ILE A 188 -10.53 -19.67 4.42
N GLY A 189 -9.51 -18.87 4.73
CA GLY A 189 -9.26 -17.55 4.18
C GLY A 189 -9.77 -16.43 5.06
N VAL A 190 -10.97 -16.56 5.64
CA VAL A 190 -11.55 -15.50 6.49
C VAL A 190 -10.81 -15.40 7.81
N TYR A 191 -10.56 -16.54 8.46
CA TYR A 191 -9.83 -16.58 9.73
C TYR A 191 -8.41 -16.02 9.56
N GLU A 192 -7.70 -16.43 8.51
CA GLU A 192 -6.32 -16.01 8.22
C GLU A 192 -6.23 -14.49 8.01
N VAL A 193 -7.19 -13.93 7.26
CA VAL A 193 -7.29 -12.49 7.04
C VAL A 193 -7.55 -11.78 8.36
N LEU A 194 -8.50 -12.24 9.18
CA LEU A 194 -8.80 -11.63 10.48
C LEU A 194 -7.63 -11.72 11.46
N VAL A 195 -6.92 -12.84 11.48
CA VAL A 195 -5.69 -13.01 12.27
C VAL A 195 -4.62 -12.04 11.79
N GLY A 196 -4.37 -11.95 10.49
CA GLY A 196 -3.38 -11.03 9.94
C GLY A 196 -3.69 -9.56 10.24
N ILE A 197 -4.98 -9.18 10.17
CA ILE A 197 -5.46 -7.86 10.60
C ILE A 197 -5.18 -7.65 12.09
N SER A 198 -5.54 -8.61 12.94
CA SER A 198 -5.39 -8.52 14.39
C SER A 198 -3.92 -8.38 14.79
N ILE A 199 -3.02 -9.16 14.18
CA ILE A 199 -1.58 -9.04 14.37
C ILE A 199 -1.12 -7.61 14.07
N SER A 200 -1.50 -7.06 12.90
CA SER A 200 -1.07 -5.72 12.49
C SER A 200 -1.57 -4.61 13.44
N LEU A 201 -2.80 -4.73 13.93
CA LEU A 201 -3.39 -3.77 14.88
C LEU A 201 -2.69 -3.81 16.23
N LEU A 202 -2.37 -4.99 16.74
CA LEU A 202 -1.67 -5.14 18.01
C LEU A 202 -0.20 -4.73 17.89
N LEU A 203 0.48 -5.15 16.81
CA LEU A 203 1.86 -4.73 16.53
C LEU A 203 1.99 -3.23 16.33
N LYS A 204 0.99 -2.53 15.79
CA LYS A 204 1.01 -1.06 15.70
C LYS A 204 1.28 -0.40 17.05
N HIS A 205 0.64 -0.88 18.11
CA HIS A 205 0.84 -0.33 19.45
C HIS A 205 2.24 -0.65 19.98
N LEU A 206 2.73 -1.88 19.77
CA LEU A 206 4.08 -2.27 20.18
C LEU A 206 5.18 -1.54 19.40
N ILE A 207 5.00 -1.29 18.10
CA ILE A 207 5.94 -0.53 17.25
C ILE A 207 6.06 0.90 17.76
N LYS A 208 4.94 1.56 18.04
CA LYS A 208 4.93 2.92 18.62
C LYS A 208 5.58 2.94 20.01
N TRP A 209 5.31 1.94 20.84
CA TRP A 209 5.86 1.88 22.19
C TRP A 209 7.35 1.56 22.23
N SER A 210 7.81 0.63 21.39
CA SER A 210 9.22 0.23 21.26
C SER A 210 10.07 1.21 20.46
N ASN A 211 9.44 2.17 19.79
CA ASN A 211 10.05 3.07 18.80
C ASN A 211 10.86 2.32 17.70
N PHE A 212 10.44 1.12 17.31
CA PHE A 212 11.23 0.26 16.42
C PHE A 212 10.61 0.13 15.03
N THR A 213 11.35 0.54 14.00
CA THR A 213 10.86 0.71 12.61
C THR A 213 11.62 -0.13 11.58
N GLU A 214 12.60 -0.94 11.97
CA GLU A 214 13.41 -1.73 11.02
C GLU A 214 12.60 -2.90 10.43
N ILE A 215 12.09 -2.71 9.21
CA ILE A 215 11.23 -3.66 8.51
C ILE A 215 11.80 -5.09 8.48
N PRO A 216 13.06 -5.35 8.08
CA PRO A 216 13.55 -6.74 7.97
C PRO A 216 13.47 -7.51 9.29
N LYS A 217 13.75 -6.86 10.42
CA LYS A 217 13.65 -7.50 11.75
C LYS A 217 12.20 -7.71 12.18
N ILE A 218 11.31 -6.78 11.83
CA ILE A 218 9.87 -6.92 12.06
C ILE A 218 9.30 -8.07 11.23
N GLU A 219 9.77 -8.28 9.99
CA GLU A 219 9.38 -9.41 9.14
C GLU A 219 9.76 -10.75 9.77
N TYR A 220 10.98 -10.91 10.25
CA TYR A 220 11.40 -12.13 10.97
C TYR A 220 10.56 -12.37 12.23
N LEU A 221 10.27 -11.31 13.00
CA LEU A 221 9.38 -11.42 14.15
C LEU A 221 7.98 -11.88 13.71
N LEU A 222 7.44 -11.31 12.64
CA LEU A 222 6.12 -11.64 12.13
C LEU A 222 6.02 -13.12 11.70
N ILE A 223 7.04 -13.64 11.02
CA ILE A 223 7.12 -15.08 10.66
C ILE A 223 7.09 -15.94 11.93
N GLY A 224 7.91 -15.61 12.93
CA GLY A 224 7.95 -16.33 14.20
C GLY A 224 6.63 -16.28 14.95
N MET A 225 5.97 -15.12 14.98
CA MET A 225 4.65 -14.93 15.58
C MET A 225 3.60 -15.80 14.91
N ILE A 226 3.52 -15.78 13.57
CA ILE A 226 2.54 -16.56 12.82
C ILE A 226 2.72 -18.06 13.06
N PHE A 227 3.97 -18.55 12.99
CA PHE A 227 4.26 -19.93 13.31
C PHE A 227 3.80 -20.30 14.73
N LEU A 228 4.11 -19.45 15.71
CA LEU A 228 3.71 -19.65 17.11
C LEU A 228 2.18 -19.60 17.30
N ILE A 229 1.47 -18.70 16.60
CA ILE A 229 -0.01 -18.61 16.64
C ILE A 229 -0.60 -19.94 16.19
N TYR A 230 -0.18 -20.47 15.04
CA TYR A 230 -0.78 -21.69 14.52
C TYR A 230 -0.34 -22.93 15.30
N LEU A 231 0.89 -22.98 15.80
CA LEU A 231 1.35 -24.05 16.69
C LEU A 231 0.59 -24.05 18.02
N SER A 232 0.46 -22.89 18.66
CA SER A 232 -0.29 -22.77 19.91
C SER A 232 -1.79 -22.99 19.71
N ASN A 233 -2.37 -22.57 18.58
CA ASN A 233 -3.72 -22.92 18.19
C ASN A 233 -3.93 -24.44 18.17
N GLN A 234 -3.02 -25.22 17.57
CA GLN A 234 -3.11 -26.69 17.61
C GLN A 234 -3.08 -27.24 19.04
N TYR A 235 -2.20 -26.70 19.87
CA TYR A 235 -2.08 -27.12 21.26
C TYR A 235 -3.34 -26.78 22.08
N PHE A 236 -3.88 -25.57 21.94
CA PHE A 236 -5.10 -25.16 22.63
C PHE A 236 -6.33 -25.92 22.13
N GLN A 237 -6.43 -26.21 20.83
CA GLN A 237 -7.51 -27.05 20.31
C GLN A 237 -7.52 -28.42 20.97
N MET A 238 -6.35 -29.04 21.13
CA MET A 238 -6.21 -30.32 21.84
C MET A 238 -6.76 -30.20 23.27
N GLU A 239 -6.28 -29.23 24.06
CA GLU A 239 -6.69 -29.09 25.46
C GLU A 239 -8.20 -28.80 25.59
N ILE A 240 -8.78 -27.97 24.71
CA ILE A 240 -10.22 -27.67 24.69
C ILE A 240 -11.02 -28.95 24.38
N ILE A 241 -10.68 -29.68 23.30
CA ILE A 241 -11.39 -30.90 22.89
C ILE A 241 -11.35 -31.97 23.98
N LEU A 242 -10.17 -32.20 24.58
CA LEU A 242 -10.01 -33.19 25.65
C LEU A 242 -10.84 -32.83 26.87
N ASN A 243 -10.86 -31.55 27.25
CA ASN A 243 -11.59 -31.06 28.41
C ASN A 243 -13.11 -31.12 28.20
N GLU A 244 -13.62 -30.68 27.04
CA GLU A 244 -15.07 -30.66 26.75
C GLU A 244 -15.67 -32.06 26.65
N ASN A 245 -14.91 -33.02 26.14
CA ASN A 245 -15.39 -34.40 25.94
C ASN A 245 -14.99 -35.35 27.08
N ASN A 246 -14.32 -34.85 28.13
CA ASN A 246 -13.80 -35.63 29.25
C ASN A 246 -12.91 -36.81 28.80
N TYR A 247 -12.08 -36.60 27.78
CA TYR A 247 -11.15 -37.62 27.31
C TYR A 247 -9.92 -37.72 28.23
N GLU A 248 -9.28 -38.90 28.22
CA GLU A 248 -7.98 -39.06 28.87
C GLU A 248 -6.94 -38.14 28.22
N ARG A 249 -6.02 -37.64 29.04
CA ARG A 249 -5.00 -36.73 28.56
C ARG A 249 -4.03 -37.46 27.65
N ILE A 250 -4.03 -37.07 26.37
CA ILE A 250 -3.02 -37.50 25.38
C ILE A 250 -1.91 -36.47 25.26
N SER A 251 -0.76 -36.90 24.77
CA SER A 251 0.34 -35.98 24.44
C SER A 251 0.06 -35.19 23.17
N PHE A 252 0.68 -34.01 23.04
CA PHE A 252 0.53 -33.18 21.85
C PHE A 252 0.95 -33.88 20.55
N PHE A 253 2.00 -34.71 20.60
CA PHE A 253 2.44 -35.46 19.43
C PHE A 253 1.46 -36.57 19.04
N GLU A 254 0.82 -37.22 20.00
CA GLU A 254 -0.26 -38.18 19.72
C GLU A 254 -1.47 -37.48 19.09
N PHE A 255 -1.85 -36.30 19.61
CA PHE A 255 -2.89 -35.48 19.01
C PHE A 255 -2.56 -35.13 17.54
N LEU A 256 -1.33 -34.69 17.27
CA LEU A 256 -0.89 -34.42 15.89
C LEU A 256 -0.92 -35.68 15.03
N LYS A 257 -0.52 -36.83 15.56
CA LYS A 257 -0.58 -38.11 14.84
C LYS A 257 -2.02 -38.45 14.45
N ILE A 258 -2.98 -38.32 15.37
CA ILE A 258 -4.40 -38.53 15.10
C ILE A 258 -4.89 -37.56 14.02
N ARG A 259 -4.53 -36.27 14.12
CA ARG A 259 -4.87 -35.26 13.09
C ARG A 259 -4.35 -35.63 11.70
N PHE A 260 -3.13 -36.17 11.62
CA PHE A 260 -2.56 -36.63 10.36
C PHE A 260 -3.22 -37.90 9.82
N GLU A 261 -3.58 -38.84 10.69
CA GLU A 261 -4.29 -40.08 10.31
C GLU A 261 -5.69 -39.79 9.76
N GLU A 262 -6.44 -38.90 10.42
CA GLU A 262 -7.77 -38.47 9.97
C GLU A 262 -7.72 -37.54 8.75
N GLY A 263 -6.66 -36.73 8.66
CA GLY A 263 -6.43 -35.80 7.56
C GLY A 263 -7.43 -34.64 7.51
N LEU A 264 -7.53 -34.00 6.35
CA LEU A 264 -8.49 -32.92 6.11
C LEU A 264 -9.69 -33.42 5.32
N THR A 265 -10.88 -33.29 5.91
CA THR A 265 -12.15 -33.58 5.23
C THR A 265 -12.88 -32.27 4.93
N ILE A 266 -13.11 -31.99 3.64
CA ILE A 266 -13.89 -30.83 3.18
C ILE A 266 -15.24 -31.33 2.70
N LYS A 267 -16.30 -31.07 3.49
CA LYS A 267 -17.64 -31.62 3.29
C LYS A 267 -17.60 -33.16 3.28
N THR A 268 -17.64 -33.78 2.10
CA THR A 268 -17.59 -35.24 1.92
C THR A 268 -16.28 -35.73 1.29
N LEU A 269 -15.38 -34.80 0.91
CA LEU A 269 -14.12 -35.13 0.27
C LEU A 269 -13.01 -35.23 1.33
N ASN A 270 -12.53 -36.45 1.58
CA ASN A 270 -11.33 -36.65 2.39
C ASN A 270 -10.09 -36.43 1.51
N THR A 271 -9.32 -35.39 1.82
CA THR A 271 -8.07 -35.04 1.14
C THR A 271 -6.82 -35.61 1.84
N GLY A 272 -7.03 -36.32 2.95
CA GLY A 272 -6.01 -36.96 3.76
C GLY A 272 -5.02 -35.98 4.38
N TRP A 273 -3.88 -36.52 4.79
CA TRP A 273 -2.78 -35.75 5.38
C TRP A 273 -2.17 -34.71 4.41
N ILE A 274 -2.18 -34.99 3.10
CA ILE A 274 -1.65 -34.08 2.07
C ILE A 274 -2.46 -32.80 2.04
N GLY A 275 -3.80 -32.91 1.99
CA GLY A 275 -4.68 -31.74 2.02
C GLY A 275 -4.55 -30.94 3.32
N LEU A 276 -4.34 -31.62 4.46
CA LEU A 276 -4.08 -30.96 5.74
C LEU A 276 -2.81 -30.11 5.71
N ILE A 277 -1.70 -30.64 5.20
CA ILE A 277 -0.44 -29.89 5.07
C ILE A 277 -0.59 -28.70 4.14
N ILE A 278 -1.23 -28.90 2.98
CA ILE A 278 -1.47 -27.80 2.03
C ILE A 278 -2.31 -26.71 2.68
N SER A 279 -3.34 -27.08 3.44
CA SER A 279 -4.16 -26.13 4.19
C SER A 279 -3.32 -25.34 5.20
N TRP A 280 -2.44 -25.99 5.97
CA TRP A 280 -1.56 -25.29 6.92
C TRP A 280 -0.60 -24.34 6.24
N ILE A 281 -0.02 -24.73 5.09
CA ILE A 281 0.85 -23.85 4.31
C ILE A 281 0.07 -22.62 3.84
N ILE A 282 -1.13 -22.81 3.29
CA ILE A 282 -1.99 -21.70 2.84
C ILE A 282 -2.34 -20.78 4.02
N GLN A 283 -2.63 -21.34 5.20
CA GLN A 283 -2.92 -20.56 6.40
C GLN A 283 -1.76 -19.65 6.79
N LEU A 284 -0.54 -20.20 6.85
CA LEU A 284 0.67 -19.46 7.17
C LEU A 284 0.94 -18.35 6.15
N VAL A 285 0.90 -18.69 4.86
CA VAL A 285 1.23 -17.78 3.76
C VAL A 285 0.22 -16.63 3.66
N LEU A 286 -1.08 -16.94 3.71
CA LEU A 286 -2.12 -15.93 3.59
C LEU A 286 -2.09 -14.96 4.78
N THR A 287 -1.96 -15.50 5.99
CA THR A 287 -1.83 -14.68 7.21
C THR A 287 -0.62 -13.76 7.13
N TYR A 288 0.52 -14.28 6.65
CA TYR A 288 1.77 -13.54 6.51
C TYR A 288 1.61 -12.35 5.57
N TYR A 289 1.13 -12.56 4.35
CA TYR A 289 0.99 -11.46 3.39
C TYR A 289 0.01 -10.39 3.87
N VAL A 290 -1.12 -10.79 4.46
CA VAL A 290 -2.11 -9.84 5.00
C VAL A 290 -1.51 -9.01 6.13
N ALA A 291 -0.81 -9.65 7.07
CA ALA A 291 -0.17 -8.96 8.18
C ALA A 291 0.97 -8.05 7.71
N LEU A 292 1.84 -8.55 6.82
CA LEU A 292 3.00 -7.82 6.30
C LEU A 292 2.59 -6.51 5.63
N LEU A 293 1.65 -6.56 4.68
CA LEU A 293 1.20 -5.37 3.94
C LEU A 293 0.67 -4.28 4.89
N ARG A 294 -0.01 -4.69 5.96
CA ARG A 294 -0.53 -3.76 6.96
C ARG A 294 0.55 -3.24 7.91
N VAL A 295 1.46 -4.10 8.35
CA VAL A 295 2.58 -3.73 9.22
C VAL A 295 3.51 -2.74 8.52
N VAL A 296 3.85 -2.98 7.24
CA VAL A 296 4.61 -2.02 6.42
C VAL A 296 3.91 -0.67 6.40
N SER A 297 2.60 -0.65 6.09
CA SER A 297 1.82 0.60 6.10
C SER A 297 1.84 1.32 7.45
N VAL A 298 1.81 0.57 8.56
CA VAL A 298 1.87 1.12 9.92
C VAL A 298 3.25 1.73 10.20
N VAL A 299 4.32 1.03 9.86
CA VAL A 299 5.70 1.52 10.06
C VAL A 299 5.96 2.76 9.21
N THR A 300 5.59 2.74 7.93
CA THR A 300 5.70 3.90 7.02
C THR A 300 4.95 5.10 7.59
N THR A 301 3.70 4.90 8.03
CA THR A 301 2.91 6.01 8.62
C THR A 301 3.57 6.55 9.87
N TYR A 302 4.07 5.67 10.75
CA TYR A 302 4.73 6.07 11.98
C TYR A 302 6.05 6.82 11.73
N GLN A 303 6.85 6.41 10.74
CA GLN A 303 8.07 7.13 10.33
C GLN A 303 7.75 8.55 9.85
N LEU A 304 6.69 8.70 9.04
CA LEU A 304 6.25 10.01 8.54
C LEU A 304 5.68 10.91 9.65
N GLU A 305 4.93 10.35 10.61
CA GLU A 305 4.35 11.11 11.73
C GLU A 305 5.40 11.75 12.65
N LYS A 306 6.65 11.23 12.66
CA LYS A 306 7.72 11.73 13.55
C LYS A 306 8.42 12.98 13.05
N ILE A 307 8.46 13.19 11.74
CA ILE A 307 9.30 14.20 11.12
C ILE A 307 8.42 15.34 10.59
N PRO A 308 8.66 16.58 11.02
CA PRO A 308 7.96 17.75 10.48
C PRO A 308 8.16 17.87 8.97
N VAL A 309 7.11 18.28 8.25
CA VAL A 309 7.13 18.36 6.78
C VAL A 309 8.21 19.35 6.30
N GLU A 310 8.43 20.43 7.04
CA GLU A 310 9.46 21.44 6.74
C GLU A 310 10.88 20.85 6.74
N VAL A 311 11.13 19.86 7.60
CA VAL A 311 12.42 19.15 7.66
C VAL A 311 12.55 18.19 6.48
N LEU A 312 11.47 17.51 6.08
CA LEU A 312 11.46 16.66 4.89
C LEU A 312 11.69 17.48 3.61
N ASP A 313 11.04 18.62 3.48
CA ASP A 313 11.17 19.52 2.33
C ASP A 313 12.60 20.08 2.23
N PHE A 314 13.14 20.57 3.35
CA PHE A 314 14.53 21.03 3.44
C PHE A 314 15.54 19.95 3.04
N THR A 315 15.31 18.72 3.49
CA THR A 315 16.21 17.60 3.20
C THR A 315 16.09 17.17 1.73
N THR A 316 14.86 17.12 1.21
CA THR A 316 14.57 16.81 -0.20
C THR A 316 15.22 17.82 -1.12
N TYR A 317 15.09 19.12 -0.82
CA TYR A 317 15.73 20.21 -1.55
C TYR A 317 17.22 19.94 -1.78
N TYR A 318 17.97 19.64 -0.72
CA TYR A 318 19.40 19.44 -0.84
C TYR A 318 19.80 18.18 -1.59
N PHE A 319 19.03 17.09 -1.46
CA PHE A 319 19.25 15.90 -2.29
C PHE A 319 18.97 16.18 -3.77
N VAL A 320 17.92 16.94 -4.09
CA VAL A 320 17.62 17.37 -5.48
C VAL A 320 18.75 18.24 -6.04
N LYS A 321 19.41 19.05 -5.20
CA LYS A 321 20.62 19.81 -5.57
C LYS A 321 21.89 18.95 -5.70
N GLY A 322 21.78 17.62 -5.56
CA GLY A 322 22.88 16.68 -5.75
C GLY A 322 23.84 16.58 -4.56
N LYS A 323 23.46 17.11 -3.38
CA LYS A 323 24.27 16.90 -2.17
C LYS A 323 24.24 15.43 -1.76
N SER A 324 25.39 14.94 -1.30
CA SER A 324 25.53 13.62 -0.69
C SER A 324 24.86 13.57 0.69
N GLU A 325 24.56 12.36 1.16
CA GLU A 325 23.96 12.16 2.48
C GLU A 325 24.75 12.86 3.60
N THR A 326 26.08 12.77 3.59
CA THR A 326 26.96 13.42 4.57
C THR A 326 26.83 14.94 4.55
N GLU A 327 26.72 15.54 3.36
CA GLU A 327 26.55 16.99 3.23
C GLU A 327 25.17 17.42 3.75
N VAL A 328 24.12 16.64 3.46
CA VAL A 328 22.77 16.89 3.97
C VAL A 328 22.72 16.77 5.50
N ARG A 329 23.43 15.81 6.10
CA ARG A 329 23.58 15.71 7.57
C ARG A 329 24.21 16.97 8.16
N ASN A 330 25.23 17.52 7.50
CA ASN A 330 25.87 18.76 7.96
C ASN A 330 24.89 19.95 7.92
N GLU A 331 24.09 20.07 6.86
CA GLU A 331 23.05 21.10 6.76
C GLU A 331 21.98 20.97 7.85
N LEU A 332 21.49 19.74 8.10
CA LEU A 332 20.56 19.46 9.18
C LEU A 332 21.13 19.81 10.55
N SER A 333 22.40 19.45 10.79
CA SER A 333 23.11 19.76 12.04
C SER A 333 23.20 21.26 12.29
N GLN A 334 23.49 22.06 11.25
CA GLN A 334 23.51 23.53 11.33
C GLN A 334 22.12 24.12 11.68
N LYS A 335 21.03 23.40 11.37
CA LYS A 335 19.65 23.77 11.69
C LYS A 335 19.12 23.12 12.98
N GLY A 336 20.00 22.61 13.84
CA GLY A 336 19.65 22.06 15.16
C GLY A 336 19.34 20.57 15.20
N TRP A 337 19.44 19.86 14.07
CA TRP A 337 19.30 18.40 13.98
C TRP A 337 20.68 17.74 14.07
N THR A 338 21.33 17.84 15.23
CA THR A 338 22.74 17.47 15.42
C THR A 338 22.96 15.99 15.73
N ALA A 339 21.96 15.30 16.27
CA ALA A 339 22.07 13.89 16.63
C ALA A 339 21.91 13.00 15.40
N ASN A 340 22.82 12.03 15.24
CA ASN A 340 22.80 11.09 14.12
C ASN A 340 21.48 10.30 14.06
N GLU A 341 20.94 9.91 15.22
CA GLU A 341 19.69 9.16 15.31
C GLU A 341 18.50 9.95 14.74
N ASN A 342 18.46 11.27 14.99
CA ASN A 342 17.39 12.12 14.47
C ASN A 342 17.53 12.30 12.95
N GLN A 343 18.75 12.44 12.45
CA GLN A 343 19.02 12.52 11.01
C GLN A 343 18.68 11.21 10.30
N ASP A 344 18.99 10.07 10.92
CA ASP A 344 18.62 8.75 10.41
C ASP A 344 17.10 8.61 10.30
N GLU A 345 16.34 9.08 11.30
CA GLU A 345 14.88 9.09 11.23
C GLU A 345 14.34 9.99 10.10
N VAL A 346 14.98 11.12 9.80
CA VAL A 346 14.63 11.97 8.64
C VAL A 346 14.84 11.21 7.33
N PHE A 347 15.96 10.51 7.18
CA PHE A 347 16.25 9.73 5.96
C PHE A 347 15.36 8.51 5.81
N GLU A 348 15.06 7.81 6.92
CA GLU A 348 14.05 6.76 6.96
C GLU A 348 12.68 7.29 6.49
N ALA A 349 12.27 8.47 6.97
CA ALA A 349 11.00 9.10 6.59
C ALA A 349 10.99 9.52 5.12
N LEU A 350 12.09 10.05 4.57
CA LEU A 350 12.20 10.33 3.13
C LEU A 350 12.02 9.05 2.29
N GLY A 351 12.71 7.96 2.66
CA GLY A 351 12.51 6.66 2.01
C GLY A 351 11.06 6.18 2.10
N ALA A 352 10.41 6.41 3.24
CA ALA A 352 9.00 6.09 3.46
C ALA A 352 8.04 6.90 2.56
N VAL A 353 8.35 8.17 2.25
CA VAL A 353 7.57 8.98 1.28
C VAL A 353 7.58 8.32 -0.09
N TYR A 354 8.77 8.01 -0.62
CA TYR A 354 8.92 7.36 -1.92
C TYR A 354 8.26 5.98 -1.95
N GLY A 355 8.46 5.17 -0.90
CA GLY A 355 7.82 3.87 -0.76
C GLY A 355 6.29 3.95 -0.67
N LYS A 356 5.73 4.98 -0.02
CA LYS A 356 4.27 5.20 0.07
C LYS A 356 3.68 5.54 -1.30
N ILE A 357 4.35 6.38 -2.09
CA ILE A 357 3.95 6.70 -3.47
C ILE A 357 3.93 5.43 -4.31
N GLU A 358 4.96 4.58 -4.18
CA GLU A 358 5.03 3.31 -4.89
C GLU A 358 3.94 2.31 -4.45
N LEU A 359 3.66 2.21 -3.14
CA LEU A 359 2.59 1.36 -2.62
C LEU A 359 1.19 1.80 -3.08
N ILE A 360 0.92 3.10 -3.14
CA ILE A 360 -0.34 3.65 -3.68
C ILE A 360 -0.46 3.36 -5.18
N ARG A 361 0.66 3.36 -5.90
CA ARG A 361 0.70 2.96 -7.30
C ARG A 361 0.45 1.46 -7.50
N LEU A 362 0.97 0.59 -6.63
CA LEU A 362 0.81 -0.87 -6.75
C LEU A 362 -0.55 -1.39 -6.26
N LYS A 363 -1.15 -0.79 -5.23
CA LYS A 363 -2.51 -1.09 -4.74
C LYS A 363 -3.57 -0.56 -5.68
#